data_AF-A0A3S3PYX4-F1
#
_entry.id   AF-A0A3S3PYX4-F1
#
_cell.length_a   1.000
_cell.length_b   1.000
_cell.length_c   1.000
_cell.angle_alpha   90.00
_cell.angle_beta   90.00
_cell.angle_gamma   90.00
#
_symmetry.space_group_name_H-M   'P 1'
#
loop_
_entity.id
_entity.type
_entity.pdbx_description
1 polymer ?
#
loop_
_entity_poly.entity_id
_entity_poly.type
_entity_poly.pdbx_seq_one_letter_code
_entity_poly.pdbx_strand_id
1 'polypeptide(L)'
;MTTYLNKFVRGSIIKGNWNSVQDTPEKFNGLEAEHALSWGGSAEILEKYHQYNGRKIGFAQCWVFTGVLITMLRALGIPSQAINNPGSAADYENDFTIDYEYKNGKFDLRNPELNGVWYFHVWVQASMKRRDRGEK
;
A
#
# COMPACT_ATOMS: atom_id res chain seq x y z
N MET A 1 -16.05 -3.20 -1.84
CA MET A 1 -15.59 -3.87 -0.61
C MET A 1 -14.09 -3.69 -0.36
N THR A 2 -13.21 -4.11 -1.29
CA THR A 2 -11.75 -3.93 -1.14
C THR A 2 -11.31 -2.48 -1.01
N THR A 3 -11.96 -1.53 -1.70
CA THR A 3 -11.68 -0.09 -1.54
C THR A 3 -11.92 0.41 -0.12
N TYR A 4 -12.98 -0.05 0.54
CA TYR A 4 -13.31 0.36 1.92
C TYR A 4 -12.32 -0.23 2.92
N LEU A 5 -12.04 -1.53 2.81
CA LEU A 5 -11.06 -2.19 3.69
C LEU A 5 -9.65 -1.64 3.46
N ASN A 6 -9.24 -1.37 2.22
CA ASN A 6 -7.95 -0.74 1.95
C ASN A 6 -7.89 0.69 2.52
N LYS A 7 -8.96 1.48 2.39
CA LYS A 7 -9.07 2.80 3.04
C LYS A 7 -9.01 2.68 4.56
N PHE A 8 -9.63 1.66 5.16
CA PHE A 8 -9.57 1.40 6.58
C PHE A 8 -8.15 1.02 7.04
N VAL A 9 -7.48 0.09 6.35
CA VAL A 9 -6.10 -0.28 6.70
C VAL A 9 -5.17 0.94 6.62
N ARG A 10 -5.21 1.70 5.53
CA ARG A 10 -4.38 2.90 5.31
C ARG A 10 -4.78 4.08 6.20
N GLY A 11 -6.06 4.17 6.54
CA GLY A 11 -6.67 5.29 7.26
C GLY A 11 -6.58 5.13 8.77
N SER A 12 -6.77 3.92 9.27
CA SER A 12 -6.98 3.64 10.69
C SER A 12 -5.89 2.74 11.30
N ILE A 13 -5.42 1.70 10.59
CA ILE A 13 -4.50 0.72 11.18
C ILE A 13 -3.05 1.20 11.13
N ILE A 14 -2.51 1.41 9.92
CA ILE A 14 -1.09 1.69 9.72
C ILE A 14 -0.88 2.82 8.70
N LYS A 15 0.02 3.76 9.01
CA LYS A 15 0.35 4.91 8.16
C LYS A 15 1.34 4.51 7.07
N GLY A 16 1.13 5.00 5.85
CA GLY A 16 2.10 4.82 4.77
C GLY A 16 3.28 5.78 4.87
N ASN A 17 4.48 5.29 4.58
CA ASN A 17 5.71 6.07 4.43
C ASN A 17 6.61 5.43 3.37
N TRP A 18 7.07 6.22 2.40
CA TRP A 18 7.90 5.79 1.27
C TRP A 18 9.31 6.37 1.32
N ASN A 19 9.68 7.04 2.41
CA ASN A 19 11.03 7.53 2.62
C ASN A 19 12.01 6.37 2.85
N SER A 20 13.30 6.70 2.86
CA SER A 20 14.35 5.75 3.17
C SER A 20 14.24 5.24 4.61
N VAL A 21 14.94 4.14 4.91
CA VAL A 21 15.03 3.59 6.27
C VAL A 21 15.59 4.63 7.24
N GLN A 22 16.60 5.39 6.79
CA GLN A 22 17.30 6.40 7.57
C GLN A 22 16.41 7.61 7.90
N ASP A 23 15.46 7.91 7.02
CA ASP A 23 14.52 9.02 7.15
C ASP A 23 13.21 8.61 7.84
N THR A 24 13.15 7.39 8.37
CA THR A 24 11.98 6.93 9.13
C THR A 24 12.01 7.57 10.51
N PRO A 25 10.98 8.32 10.92
CA PRO A 25 10.99 8.95 12.22
C PRO A 25 10.90 7.88 13.31
N GLU A 26 11.60 8.08 14.42
CA GLU A 26 11.61 7.15 15.56
C GLU A 26 10.23 6.97 16.19
N LYS A 27 9.38 8.02 16.13
CA LYS A 27 8.05 8.02 16.72
C LYS A 27 6.96 8.46 15.75
N PHE A 28 5.79 7.86 15.90
CA PHE A 28 4.57 8.23 15.19
C PHE A 28 3.37 8.08 16.13
N ASN A 29 2.52 9.11 16.23
CA ASN A 29 1.38 9.15 17.17
C ASN A 29 1.75 8.84 18.64
N GLY A 30 2.96 9.23 19.06
CA GLY A 30 3.48 8.97 20.41
C GLY A 30 3.85 7.50 20.66
N LEU A 31 3.93 6.68 19.62
CA LEU A 31 4.36 5.28 19.65
C LEU A 31 5.71 5.12 18.94
N GLU A 32 6.49 4.13 19.33
CA GLU A 32 7.69 3.72 18.59
C GLU A 32 7.29 3.28 17.17
N ALA A 33 7.88 3.95 16.20
CA ALA A 33 7.60 3.74 14.79
C ALA A 33 8.58 2.76 14.18
N GLU A 34 8.07 2.01 13.21
CA GLU A 34 8.78 0.96 12.51
C GLU A 34 8.90 1.31 11.04
N HIS A 35 10.04 1.02 10.42
CA HIS A 35 10.11 1.10 8.97
C HIS A 35 9.34 -0.06 8.33
N ALA A 36 8.81 0.10 7.12
CA ALA A 36 8.02 -0.94 6.45
C ALA A 36 8.77 -2.27 6.23
N LEU A 37 10.11 -2.26 6.30
CA LEU A 37 10.97 -3.45 6.18
C LEU A 37 11.17 -4.22 7.49
N SER A 38 10.86 -3.65 8.67
CA SER A 38 11.09 -4.34 9.94
C SER A 38 9.98 -5.33 10.31
N TRP A 39 8.79 -5.20 9.72
CA TRP A 39 7.65 -6.08 10.01
C TRP A 39 7.91 -7.53 9.59
N GLY A 40 7.71 -8.47 10.52
CA GLY A 40 7.77 -9.91 10.25
C GLY A 40 6.48 -10.47 9.64
N GLY A 41 5.35 -9.78 9.81
CA GLY A 41 4.07 -10.19 9.23
C GLY A 41 2.87 -9.38 9.72
N SER A 42 1.68 -9.74 9.25
CA SER A 42 0.45 -9.02 9.59
C SER A 42 -0.03 -9.23 11.03
N ALA A 43 0.33 -10.35 11.67
CA ALA A 43 -0.08 -10.64 13.04
C ALA A 43 0.52 -9.61 14.01
N GLU A 44 1.83 -9.41 13.93
CA GLU A 44 2.57 -8.39 14.69
C GLU A 44 1.95 -6.99 14.54
N ILE A 45 1.63 -6.59 13.30
CA ILE A 45 1.00 -5.29 13.00
C ILE A 45 -0.37 -5.15 13.69
N LEU A 46 -1.22 -6.17 13.57
CA LEU A 46 -2.58 -6.13 14.12
C LEU A 46 -2.58 -6.22 15.65
N GLU A 47 -1.67 -7.01 16.23
CA GLU A 47 -1.45 -7.08 17.67
C GLU A 47 -0.95 -5.75 18.24
N LYS A 48 0.07 -5.14 17.62
CA LYS A 48 0.58 -3.82 18.03
C LYS A 48 -0.51 -2.75 17.95
N TYR A 49 -1.30 -2.74 16.86
CA TYR A 49 -2.45 -1.85 16.73
C TYR A 49 -3.49 -2.06 17.85
N HIS A 50 -3.78 -3.31 18.21
CA HIS A 50 -4.72 -3.64 19.29
C HIS A 50 -4.18 -3.22 20.67
N GLN A 51 -2.91 -3.51 20.97
CA GLN A 51 -2.24 -3.15 22.22
C GLN A 51 -2.25 -1.64 22.50
N TYR A 52 -2.18 -0.83 21.44
CA TYR A 52 -2.25 0.63 21.56
C TYR A 52 -3.67 1.19 21.50
N ASN A 53 -4.69 0.39 21.81
CA ASN A 53 -6.11 0.75 21.82
C ASN A 53 -6.63 1.25 20.47
N GLY A 54 -6.17 0.62 19.37
CA GLY A 54 -6.58 1.03 18.02
C GLY A 54 -5.98 2.37 17.58
N ARG A 55 -4.91 2.85 18.23
CA ARG A 55 -4.14 3.98 17.73
C ARG A 55 -3.37 3.56 16.49
N LYS A 56 -3.48 4.37 15.45
CA LYS A 56 -2.79 4.16 14.18
C LYS A 56 -1.28 4.10 14.38
N ILE A 57 -0.67 3.02 13.92
CA ILE A 57 0.78 2.78 14.02
C ILE A 57 1.49 3.21 12.72
N GLY A 58 2.81 3.29 12.74
CA GLY A 58 3.64 3.62 11.58
C GLY A 58 4.81 2.64 11.47
N PHE A 59 5.26 2.25 10.27
CA PHE A 59 4.83 2.63 8.92
C PHE A 59 4.74 1.45 7.96
N ALA A 60 4.06 1.66 6.83
CA ALA A 60 3.82 0.64 5.81
C ALA A 60 4.15 1.11 4.40
N GLN A 61 4.52 0.16 3.55
CA GLN A 61 4.55 0.29 2.10
C GLN A 61 3.59 -0.73 1.46
N CYS A 62 3.56 -0.80 0.13
CA CYS A 62 2.52 -1.54 -0.61
C CYS A 62 2.39 -3.02 -0.22
N TRP A 63 3.50 -3.73 0.05
CA TRP A 63 3.47 -5.13 0.48
C TRP A 63 2.91 -5.30 1.90
N VAL A 64 3.21 -4.36 2.80
CA VAL A 64 2.69 -4.36 4.18
C VAL A 64 1.18 -4.19 4.17
N PHE A 65 0.67 -3.20 3.42
CA PHE A 65 -0.77 -2.99 3.24
C PHE A 65 -1.46 -4.24 2.67
N THR A 66 -0.83 -4.86 1.67
CA THR A 66 -1.32 -6.09 1.04
C THR A 66 -1.39 -7.23 2.04
N GLY A 67 -0.35 -7.45 2.84
CA GLY A 67 -0.33 -8.50 3.87
C GLY A 67 -1.44 -8.34 4.91
N VAL A 68 -1.60 -7.12 5.46
CA VAL A 68 -2.67 -6.84 6.44
C VAL A 68 -4.05 -7.05 5.83
N LEU A 69 -4.29 -6.55 4.62
CA LEU A 69 -5.59 -6.69 3.95
C LEU A 69 -5.92 -8.14 3.60
N ILE A 70 -4.93 -8.94 3.16
CA ILE A 70 -5.12 -10.38 2.90
C ILE A 70 -5.51 -11.10 4.18
N THR A 71 -4.83 -10.83 5.30
CA THR A 71 -5.14 -11.45 6.59
C THR A 71 -6.56 -11.14 7.03
N MET A 72 -6.99 -9.88 6.91
CA MET A 72 -8.37 -9.49 7.21
C MET A 72 -9.40 -10.18 6.31
N LEU A 73 -9.15 -10.23 4.99
CA LEU A 73 -10.07 -10.86 4.04
C LEU A 73 -10.18 -12.37 4.26
N ARG A 74 -9.05 -13.06 4.49
CA ARG A 74 -9.04 -14.49 4.77
C ARG A 74 -9.71 -14.83 6.10
N ALA A 75 -9.55 -13.99 7.13
CA ALA A 75 -10.27 -14.13 8.40
C ALA A 75 -11.79 -13.99 8.22
N LEU A 76 -12.24 -13.19 7.24
CA LEU A 76 -13.66 -13.06 6.86
C LEU A 76 -14.14 -14.14 5.89
N GLY A 77 -13.31 -15.15 5.57
CA GLY A 77 -13.67 -16.25 4.66
C GLY A 77 -13.64 -15.87 3.18
N ILE A 78 -13.05 -14.72 2.81
CA ILE A 78 -12.94 -14.29 1.42
C ILE A 78 -11.61 -14.78 0.85
N PRO A 79 -11.61 -15.62 -0.22
CA PRO A 79 -10.38 -16.05 -0.86
C PRO A 79 -9.65 -14.83 -1.45
N SER A 80 -8.38 -14.67 -1.09
CA SER A 80 -7.55 -13.56 -1.55
C SER A 80 -6.09 -13.94 -1.74
N GLN A 81 -5.43 -13.27 -2.68
CA GLN A 81 -4.02 -13.43 -2.99
C GLN A 81 -3.32 -12.09 -3.25
N ALA A 82 -2.01 -12.06 -3.04
CA ALA A 82 -1.17 -10.93 -3.41
C ALA A 82 -0.82 -11.00 -4.89
N ILE A 83 -0.84 -9.85 -5.57
CA ILE A 83 -0.39 -9.70 -6.95
C ILE A 83 0.78 -8.74 -6.94
N ASN A 84 1.91 -9.16 -7.53
CA ASN A 84 3.10 -8.35 -7.70
C ASN A 84 3.19 -7.84 -9.15
N ASN A 85 3.45 -6.55 -9.31
CA ASN A 85 3.59 -5.88 -10.59
C ASN A 85 4.94 -5.14 -10.66
N PRO A 86 5.99 -5.74 -11.25
CA PRO A 86 7.24 -5.05 -11.48
C PRO A 86 7.08 -3.95 -12.55
N GLY A 87 7.80 -2.83 -12.41
CA GLY A 87 7.69 -1.70 -13.34
C GLY A 87 6.32 -1.04 -13.35
N SER A 88 5.68 -0.92 -12.17
CA SER A 88 4.30 -0.46 -12.06
C SER A 88 4.20 1.03 -12.35
N ALA A 89 3.52 1.38 -13.43
CA ALA A 89 3.15 2.76 -13.74
C ALA A 89 2.18 3.30 -12.66
N ALA A 90 2.46 4.51 -12.20
CA ALA A 90 1.63 5.31 -11.31
C ALA A 90 1.32 6.62 -12.05
N ASP A 91 0.19 6.61 -12.76
CA ASP A 91 -0.40 7.76 -13.43
C ASP A 91 -1.45 8.39 -12.49
N TYR A 92 -1.24 9.65 -12.11
CA TYR A 92 -2.19 10.43 -11.32
C TYR A 92 -2.93 11.49 -12.15
N GLU A 93 -2.61 11.64 -13.43
CA GLU A 93 -3.26 12.54 -14.39
C GLU A 93 -4.50 11.88 -15.03
N ASN A 94 -4.57 10.53 -15.00
CA ASN A 94 -5.64 9.69 -15.57
C ASN A 94 -5.74 9.78 -17.09
N ASP A 95 -4.61 9.90 -17.77
CA ASP A 95 -4.53 9.93 -19.23
C ASP A 95 -3.95 8.65 -19.84
N PHE A 96 -3.62 7.66 -19.00
CA PHE A 96 -3.00 6.38 -19.35
C PHE A 96 -1.57 6.48 -19.89
N THR A 97 -0.88 7.58 -19.63
CA THR A 97 0.50 7.79 -20.07
C THR A 97 1.45 8.04 -18.91
N ILE A 98 2.75 7.81 -19.14
CA ILE A 98 3.82 8.23 -18.25
C ILE A 98 4.78 9.06 -19.09
N ASP A 99 4.77 10.36 -18.84
CA ASP A 99 5.45 11.34 -19.67
C ASP A 99 6.92 11.55 -19.28
N TYR A 100 7.80 11.53 -20.29
CA TYR A 100 9.22 11.79 -20.15
C TYR A 100 9.69 13.03 -20.93
N GLU A 101 10.33 13.90 -20.17
CA GLU A 101 11.23 15.01 -20.46
C GLU A 101 12.63 14.70 -20.99
N TYR A 102 13.04 15.02 -22.22
CA TYR A 102 14.48 15.07 -22.52
C TYR A 102 15.13 16.38 -22.03
N LYS A 103 15.95 16.31 -20.98
CA LYS A 103 16.65 17.44 -20.35
C LYS A 103 18.09 17.04 -19.99
N ASN A 104 19.05 17.94 -20.23
CA ASN A 104 20.46 17.75 -19.82
C ASN A 104 21.08 16.40 -20.21
N GLY A 105 20.77 15.90 -21.41
CA GLY A 105 21.34 14.64 -21.91
C GLY A 105 20.61 13.37 -21.46
N LYS A 106 19.52 13.47 -20.68
CA LYS A 106 18.77 12.35 -20.12
C LYS A 106 17.26 12.52 -20.26
N PHE A 107 16.54 11.39 -20.19
CA PHE A 107 15.07 11.39 -20.05
C PHE A 107 14.71 11.41 -18.57
N ASP A 108 14.09 12.50 -18.13
CA ASP A 108 13.52 12.67 -16.79
C ASP A 108 11.99 12.63 -16.86
N LEU A 109 11.30 12.31 -15.77
CA LEU A 109 9.84 12.40 -15.71
C LEU A 109 9.40 13.86 -15.88
N ARG A 110 8.41 14.11 -16.74
CA ARG A 110 7.89 15.47 -17.00
C ARG A 110 7.23 16.07 -15.77
N ASN A 111 6.38 15.29 -15.10
CA ASN A 111 5.65 15.66 -13.88
C ASN A 111 5.90 14.61 -12.78
N PRO A 112 7.07 14.59 -12.12
CA PRO A 112 7.42 13.54 -11.16
C PRO A 112 6.50 13.47 -9.93
N GLU A 113 5.75 14.54 -9.66
CA GLU A 113 4.71 14.60 -8.61
C GLU A 113 3.43 13.83 -9.01
N LEU A 114 3.17 13.71 -10.32
CA LEU A 114 1.93 13.17 -10.90
C LEU A 114 2.14 11.90 -11.72
N ASN A 115 3.38 11.57 -12.05
CA ASN A 115 3.75 10.41 -12.84
C ASN A 115 4.98 9.74 -12.24
N GLY A 116 4.99 8.41 -12.26
CA GLY A 116 6.16 7.65 -11.88
C GLY A 116 6.05 6.18 -12.24
N VAL A 117 7.19 5.49 -12.21
CA VAL A 117 7.25 4.04 -12.35
C VAL A 117 7.87 3.47 -11.09
N TRP A 118 7.10 2.66 -10.35
CA TRP A 118 7.61 1.98 -9.17
C TRP A 118 8.37 0.73 -9.63
N TYR A 119 9.50 0.43 -8.98
CA TYR A 119 10.23 -0.82 -9.25
C TYR A 119 9.32 -2.04 -9.14
N PHE A 120 8.43 -2.05 -8.14
CA PHE A 120 7.31 -2.96 -8.07
C PHE A 120 6.16 -2.34 -7.27
N HIS A 121 4.95 -2.81 -7.52
CA HIS A 121 3.77 -2.55 -6.71
C HIS A 121 3.06 -3.85 -6.38
N VAL A 122 2.64 -4.00 -5.13
CA VAL A 122 1.86 -5.16 -4.68
C VAL A 122 0.45 -4.71 -4.28
N TRP A 123 -0.56 -5.47 -4.73
CA TRP A 123 -1.96 -5.28 -4.32
C TRP A 123 -2.66 -6.62 -4.04
N VAL A 124 -3.92 -6.54 -3.61
CA VAL A 124 -4.76 -7.71 -3.29
C VAL A 124 -5.78 -7.98 -4.39
N GLN A 125 -5.83 -9.23 -4.84
CA GLN A 125 -6.95 -9.78 -5.61
C GLN A 125 -7.82 -10.61 -4.68
N ALA A 126 -9.10 -10.26 -4.56
CA ALA A 126 -10.09 -10.97 -3.77
C ALA A 126 -11.16 -11.60 -4.68
N SER A 127 -11.52 -12.85 -4.44
CA SER A 127 -12.50 -13.59 -5.23
C SER A 127 -13.90 -13.40 -4.65
N MET A 128 -14.81 -12.80 -5.43
CA MET A 128 -16.21 -12.62 -5.08
C MET A 128 -17.07 -12.46 -6.35
N LYS A 129 -18.33 -12.93 -6.32
CA LYS A 129 -19.27 -12.66 -7.41
C LYS A 129 -19.60 -11.16 -7.46
N ARG A 130 -19.58 -10.58 -8.67
CA ARG A 130 -19.90 -9.17 -8.93
C ARG A 130 -21.25 -9.04 -9.63
N ARG A 131 -22.34 -9.26 -8.87
CA ARG A 131 -23.72 -9.17 -9.39
C ARG A 131 -24.06 -7.80 -9.98
N ASP A 132 -23.34 -6.76 -9.56
CA ASP A 132 -23.45 -5.39 -10.07
C ASP A 132 -22.89 -5.20 -11.49
N ARG A 133 -22.09 -6.14 -12.00
CA ARG A 133 -21.44 -6.05 -13.33
C ARG A 133 -22.10 -6.92 -14.40
N GLY A 134 -23.31 -7.43 -14.14
CA GLY A 134 -24.00 -8.38 -15.00
C GLY A 134 -23.44 -9.79 -14.90
N GLU A 135 -24.24 -10.78 -15.27
CA GLU A 135 -23.77 -12.16 -15.46
C GLU A 135 -23.11 -12.26 -16.84
N LYS A 136 -21.91 -12.85 -16.90
CA LYS A 136 -21.42 -13.50 -18.12
C LYS A 136 -21.82 -14.95 -18.06
#